data_AF-A0A137QGA8-F1
#
_entry.id   AF-A0A137QGA8-F1
#
_cell.length_a   1.000
_cell.length_b   1.000
_cell.length_c   1.000
_cell.angle_alpha   90.00
_cell.angle_beta   90.00
_cell.angle_gamma   90.00
#
_symmetry.space_group_name_H-M   'P 1'
#
loop_
_entity.id
_entity.type
_entity.pdbx_description
1 polymer ?
#
loop_
_entity_poly.entity_id
_entity_poly.type
_entity_poly.pdbx_seq_one_letter_code
_entity_poly.pdbx_strand_id
1 'polypeptide(L)'
;MDRILSPHSPEAAAHNHLQENWFSWDFDNINESLVSNCASYSAFDRYISGADLYILPRTQAELENLLKSYSYDAIHNAIAKSRSTLQPGGYSRVCGLAEKSIRDILNSGDNVNFLLGLHRHDNKSQSNDRKSTRPISTK
;
A
#
# COMPACT_ATOMS: atom_id res chain seq x y z
N MET A 1 -2.59 -8.88 -4.62
CA MET A 1 -3.02 -8.59 -3.24
C MET A 1 -3.36 -9.84 -2.44
N ASP A 2 -3.92 -10.87 -3.08
CA ASP A 2 -4.53 -12.07 -2.46
C ASP A 2 -3.61 -12.92 -1.56
N ARG A 3 -2.29 -12.77 -1.68
CA ARG A 3 -1.32 -13.48 -0.83
C ARG A 3 -1.19 -12.87 0.56
N ILE A 4 -1.37 -11.55 0.67
CA ILE A 4 -1.14 -10.79 1.91
C ILE A 4 -2.45 -10.52 2.61
N LEU A 5 -3.48 -10.18 1.84
CA LEU A 5 -4.84 -9.94 2.32
C LEU A 5 -5.78 -10.93 1.67
N SER A 6 -6.54 -11.65 2.48
CA SER A 6 -7.66 -12.46 1.98
C SER A 6 -8.70 -11.53 1.33
N PRO A 7 -9.35 -11.92 0.23
CA PRO A 7 -10.47 -11.17 -0.36
C PRO A 7 -11.60 -10.84 0.64
N HIS A 8 -11.71 -11.63 1.72
CA HIS A 8 -12.68 -11.45 2.79
C HIS A 8 -12.12 -10.78 4.05
N SER A 9 -10.88 -10.26 4.00
CA SER A 9 -10.32 -9.52 5.13
C SER A 9 -11.09 -8.21 5.35
N PRO A 10 -11.11 -7.67 6.58
CA PRO A 10 -11.78 -6.41 6.86
C PRO A 10 -11.18 -5.24 6.05
N GLU A 11 -9.89 -5.30 5.71
CA GLU A 11 -9.20 -4.34 4.84
C GLU A 11 -9.70 -4.41 3.38
N ALA A 12 -9.79 -5.62 2.82
CA ALA A 12 -10.29 -5.82 1.46
C ALA A 12 -11.79 -5.45 1.35
N ALA A 13 -12.59 -5.84 2.33
CA ALA A 13 -14.00 -5.47 2.40
C ALA A 13 -14.20 -3.95 2.52
N ALA A 14 -13.41 -3.28 3.35
CA ALA A 14 -13.44 -1.83 3.50
C ALA A 14 -13.04 -1.11 2.20
N HIS A 15 -11.98 -1.59 1.53
CA HIS A 15 -11.55 -1.03 0.25
C HIS A 15 -12.62 -1.16 -0.83
N ASN A 16 -13.21 -2.35 -1.01
CA ASN A 16 -14.28 -2.58 -1.97
C ASN A 16 -15.50 -1.71 -1.66
N HIS A 17 -15.91 -1.66 -0.39
CA HIS A 17 -17.02 -0.81 0.04
C HIS A 17 -16.76 0.67 -0.25
N LEU A 18 -15.53 1.16 -0.01
CA LEU A 18 -15.18 2.55 -0.29
C LEU A 18 -15.07 2.86 -1.77
N GLN A 19 -14.56 1.93 -2.58
CA GLN A 19 -14.45 2.09 -4.02
C GLN A 19 -15.82 2.13 -4.69
N GLU A 20 -16.76 1.28 -4.26
CA GLU A 20 -18.13 1.24 -4.79
C GLU A 20 -18.95 2.46 -4.34
N ASN A 21 -18.80 2.88 -3.08
CA ASN A 21 -19.58 3.97 -2.50
C ASN A 21 -18.84 5.32 -2.55
N TRP A 22 -17.77 5.44 -3.35
CA TRP A 22 -16.85 6.58 -3.31
C TRP A 22 -17.52 7.95 -3.57
N PHE A 23 -18.62 7.96 -4.33
CA PHE A 23 -19.39 9.16 -4.65
C PHE A 23 -20.38 9.56 -3.54
N SER A 24 -20.72 8.64 -2.63
CA SER A 24 -21.75 8.81 -1.60
C SER A 24 -21.18 9.17 -0.22
N TRP A 25 -19.94 9.69 -0.14
CA TRP A 25 -19.28 10.03 1.13
C TRP A 25 -19.87 11.26 1.85
N ASP A 26 -21.04 11.75 1.44
CA ASP A 26 -21.88 12.71 2.17
C ASP A 26 -22.54 12.07 3.41
N PHE A 27 -21.81 11.25 4.17
CA PHE A 27 -22.26 10.78 5.47
C PHE A 27 -21.85 11.81 6.52
N ASP A 28 -22.82 12.24 7.34
CA ASP A 28 -22.63 13.18 8.46
C ASP A 28 -21.55 12.72 9.46
N ASN A 29 -21.16 11.43 9.44
CA ASN A 29 -20.07 10.89 10.26
C ASN A 29 -19.24 9.87 9.48
N ILE A 30 -17.93 10.13 9.37
CA ILE A 30 -16.94 9.19 8.81
C ILE A 30 -16.76 8.02 9.78
N ASN A 31 -16.89 6.79 9.29
CA ASN A 31 -16.56 5.61 10.08
C ASN A 31 -15.03 5.42 10.13
N GLU A 32 -14.45 5.75 11.30
CA GLU A 32 -13.00 5.69 11.57
C GLU A 32 -12.40 4.29 11.30
N SER A 33 -13.14 3.22 11.61
CA SER A 33 -12.66 1.84 11.37
C SER A 33 -12.62 1.51 9.89
N LEU A 34 -13.57 2.04 9.12
CA LEU A 34 -13.67 1.77 7.69
C LEU A 34 -12.57 2.52 6.91
N VAL A 35 -12.29 3.77 7.29
CA VAL A 35 -11.19 4.55 6.74
C VAL A 35 -9.83 3.92 7.07
N SER A 36 -9.62 3.51 8.33
CA SER A 36 -8.35 2.90 8.73
C SER A 36 -8.09 1.58 8.00
N ASN A 37 -9.08 0.69 7.89
CA ASN A 37 -8.95 -0.58 7.18
C ASN A 37 -8.69 -0.38 5.68
N CYS A 38 -9.38 0.56 5.03
CA CYS A 38 -9.08 0.88 3.64
C CYS A 38 -7.69 1.51 3.47
N ALA A 39 -7.27 2.39 4.39
CA ALA A 39 -5.95 3.00 4.33
C ALA A 39 -4.83 1.96 4.45
N SER A 40 -5.01 0.95 5.32
CA SER A 40 -4.11 -0.20 5.38
C SER A 40 -4.06 -0.95 4.05
N TYR A 41 -5.22 -1.26 3.46
CA TYR A 41 -5.28 -1.91 2.14
C TYR A 41 -4.53 -1.10 1.08
N SER A 42 -4.82 0.20 0.97
CA SER A 42 -4.20 1.09 -0.02
C SER A 42 -2.69 1.23 0.18
N ALA A 43 -2.21 1.20 1.43
CA ALA A 43 -0.78 1.23 1.72
C ALA A 43 -0.06 -0.02 1.19
N PHE A 44 -0.64 -1.20 1.43
CA PHE A 44 -0.11 -2.45 0.88
C PHE A 44 -0.22 -2.50 -0.64
N ASP A 45 -1.31 -2.00 -1.23
CA ASP A 45 -1.51 -2.01 -2.69
C ASP A 45 -0.49 -1.11 -3.39
N ARG A 46 -0.26 0.09 -2.83
CA ARG A 46 0.79 1.03 -3.28
C ARG A 46 2.17 0.41 -3.15
N TYR A 47 2.46 -0.27 -2.05
CA TYR A 47 3.74 -0.95 -1.88
C TYR A 47 3.90 -2.10 -2.89
N ILE A 48 2.90 -2.98 -3.05
CA ILE A 48 2.99 -4.15 -3.95
C ILE A 48 3.14 -3.73 -5.41
N SER A 49 2.43 -2.68 -5.83
CA SER A 49 2.56 -2.11 -7.17
C SER A 49 3.91 -1.44 -7.42
N GLY A 50 4.69 -1.16 -6.37
CA GLY A 50 5.96 -0.45 -6.46
C GLY A 50 5.79 1.05 -6.73
N ALA A 51 4.58 1.59 -6.52
CA ALA A 51 4.30 3.00 -6.69
C ALA A 51 5.06 3.84 -5.65
N ASP A 52 5.82 4.83 -6.11
CA ASP A 52 6.62 5.74 -5.27
C ASP A 52 7.69 5.04 -4.39
N LEU A 53 8.16 3.87 -4.83
CA LEU A 53 9.17 3.09 -4.13
C LEU A 53 10.58 3.43 -4.64
N TYR A 54 11.15 4.53 -4.14
CA TYR A 54 12.52 4.96 -4.49
C TYR A 54 13.59 4.32 -3.61
N ILE A 55 13.27 4.00 -2.35
CA ILE A 55 14.16 3.37 -1.38
C ILE A 55 13.50 2.08 -0.91
N LEU A 56 14.19 0.96 -1.12
CA LEU A 56 13.71 -0.35 -0.70
C LEU A 56 13.94 -0.55 0.79
N PRO A 57 12.90 -0.88 1.58
CA PRO A 57 13.09 -1.27 2.96
C PRO A 57 13.91 -2.56 3.02
N ARG A 58 14.86 -2.62 3.94
CA ARG A 58 15.73 -3.77 4.18
C ARG A 58 15.34 -4.53 5.44
N THR A 59 14.67 -3.85 6.36
CA THR A 59 14.23 -4.41 7.64
C THR A 59 12.71 -4.33 7.79
N GLN A 60 12.15 -5.15 8.68
CA GLN A 60 10.72 -5.09 9.02
C GLN A 60 10.32 -3.70 9.53
N ALA A 61 11.15 -3.06 10.35
CA ALA A 61 10.85 -1.75 10.91
C ALA A 61 10.78 -0.66 9.83
N GLU A 62 11.68 -0.70 8.85
CA GLU A 62 11.65 0.21 7.69
C GLU A 62 10.40 -0.02 6.83
N LEU A 63 10.06 -1.28 6.57
CA LEU A 63 8.86 -1.66 5.83
C LEU A 63 7.59 -1.18 6.54
N GLU A 64 7.51 -1.41 7.85
CA GLU A 64 6.40 -0.95 8.66
C GLU A 64 6.28 0.58 8.60
N ASN A 65 7.37 1.32 8.80
CA ASN A 65 7.38 2.78 8.77
C ASN A 65 6.96 3.35 7.39
N LEU A 66 7.37 2.69 6.31
CA LEU A 66 6.96 3.06 4.96
C LEU A 66 5.46 2.84 4.76
N LEU A 67 4.94 1.68 5.15
CA LEU A 67 3.50 1.37 5.05
C LEU A 67 2.66 2.32 5.91
N LYS A 68 3.14 2.71 7.09
CA LYS A 68 2.48 3.74 7.91
C LYS A 68 2.39 5.07 7.17
N SER A 69 3.48 5.51 6.56
CA SER A 69 3.51 6.76 5.80
C SER A 69 2.49 6.73 4.65
N TYR A 70 2.43 5.63 3.90
CA TYR A 70 1.42 5.44 2.86
C TYR A 70 -0.01 5.38 3.41
N SER A 71 -0.22 4.78 4.57
CA SER A 71 -1.55 4.73 5.20
C SER A 71 -2.00 6.12 5.63
N TYR A 72 -1.10 6.96 6.14
CA TYR A 72 -1.43 8.33 6.54
C TYR A 72 -1.79 9.18 5.32
N ASP A 73 -1.07 9.04 4.20
CA ASP A 73 -1.45 9.67 2.93
C ASP A 73 -2.86 9.26 2.50
N ALA A 74 -3.18 7.97 2.58
CA ALA A 74 -4.51 7.45 2.24
C ALA A 74 -5.59 8.01 3.17
N ILE A 75 -5.32 8.10 4.48
CA ILE A 75 -6.23 8.71 5.47
C ILE A 75 -6.46 10.18 5.16
N HIS A 76 -5.39 10.95 4.88
CA HIS A 76 -5.52 12.35 4.51
C HIS A 76 -6.36 12.54 3.25
N ASN A 77 -6.11 11.72 2.23
CA ASN A 77 -6.87 11.75 0.98
C ASN A 77 -8.34 11.39 1.20
N ALA A 78 -8.61 10.41 2.05
CA ALA A 78 -9.97 10.03 2.44
C ALA A 78 -10.70 11.20 3.13
N ILE A 79 -10.09 11.78 4.18
CA ILE A 79 -10.70 12.89 4.93
C ILE A 79 -10.92 14.10 4.01
N ALA A 80 -9.92 14.49 3.22
CA ALA A 80 -10.03 15.61 2.30
C ALA A 80 -11.17 15.43 1.28
N LYS A 81 -11.40 14.19 0.83
CA LYS A 81 -12.50 13.85 -0.10
C LYS A 81 -13.86 13.80 0.58
N SER A 82 -13.92 13.28 1.81
CA SER A 82 -15.17 13.13 2.58
C SER A 82 -15.86 14.45 2.89
N ARG A 83 -15.08 15.53 3.04
CA ARG A 83 -15.54 16.85 3.53
C ARG A 83 -16.24 16.83 4.91
N SER A 84 -16.46 15.67 5.52
CA SER A 84 -16.97 15.55 6.88
C SER A 84 -15.84 15.70 7.90
N THR A 85 -16.19 16.18 9.08
CA THR A 85 -15.25 16.35 10.19
C THR A 85 -15.11 15.04 10.95
N LEU A 86 -13.87 14.67 11.28
CA LEU A 86 -13.64 13.62 12.27
C LEU A 86 -14.02 14.15 13.66
N GLN A 87 -14.48 13.25 14.51
CA GLN A 87 -14.66 13.55 15.93
C GLN A 87 -13.31 13.97 16.55
N PRO A 88 -13.29 14.78 17.63
CA PRO A 88 -12.06 15.12 18.32
C PRO A 88 -11.21 13.87 18.64
N GLY A 89 -9.92 13.92 18.27
CA GLY A 89 -9.00 12.78 18.38
C GLY A 89 -9.20 11.65 17.36
N GLY A 90 -10.16 11.76 16.45
CA GLY A 90 -10.49 10.74 15.46
C GLY A 90 -9.36 10.48 14.48
N TYR A 91 -8.63 11.51 14.07
CA TYR A 91 -7.45 11.32 13.21
C TYR A 91 -6.41 10.40 13.86
N SER A 92 -6.07 10.65 15.13
CA SER A 92 -5.12 9.81 15.87
C SER A 92 -5.63 8.38 16.05
N ARG A 93 -6.93 8.19 16.29
CA ARG A 93 -7.55 6.86 16.37
C ARG A 93 -7.48 6.11 15.04
N VAL A 94 -7.80 6.76 13.93
CA VAL A 94 -7.73 6.18 12.58
C VAL A 94 -6.29 5.77 12.25
N CYS A 95 -5.31 6.64 12.49
CA CYS A 95 -3.89 6.31 12.32
C CYS A 95 -3.51 5.09 13.18
N GLY A 96 -3.87 5.08 14.46
CA GLY A 96 -3.57 3.97 15.36
C GLY A 96 -4.19 2.63 14.93
N LEU A 97 -5.43 2.66 14.42
CA LEU A 97 -6.10 1.47 13.89
C LEU A 97 -5.42 0.97 12.62
N ALA A 98 -5.06 1.87 11.70
CA ALA A 98 -4.35 1.51 10.48
C ALA A 98 -2.98 0.90 10.79
N GLU A 99 -2.22 1.54 11.68
CA GLU A 99 -0.93 1.02 12.15
C GLU A 99 -1.04 -0.37 12.78
N LYS A 100 -2.07 -0.59 13.59
CA LYS A 100 -2.33 -1.88 14.21
C LYS A 100 -2.62 -2.94 13.15
N SER A 101 -3.52 -2.67 12.21
CA SER A 101 -3.84 -3.57 11.10
C SER A 101 -2.60 -3.90 10.27
N ILE A 102 -1.80 -2.90 9.89
CA ILE A 102 -0.53 -3.10 9.17
C ILE A 102 0.39 -4.03 9.95
N ARG A 103 0.56 -3.79 11.25
CA ARG A 103 1.43 -4.61 12.09
C ARG A 103 0.92 -6.04 12.21
N ASP A 104 -0.39 -6.23 12.37
CA ASP A 104 -1.01 -7.55 12.46
C ASP A 104 -0.83 -8.34 11.16
N ILE A 105 -0.97 -7.68 10.00
CA ILE A 105 -0.73 -8.28 8.68
C ILE A 105 0.75 -8.62 8.47
N LEU A 106 1.66 -7.72 8.85
CA LEU A 106 3.10 -7.99 8.74
C LEU A 106 3.53 -9.16 9.63
N ASN A 107 3.03 -9.22 10.86
CA ASN A 107 3.35 -10.30 11.80
C ASN A 107 2.65 -11.63 11.46
N SER A 108 1.73 -11.64 10.50
CA SER A 108 1.04 -12.85 10.07
C SER A 108 1.88 -13.64 9.06
N GLY A 109 2.28 -14.85 9.44
CA GLY A 109 2.97 -15.79 8.56
C GLY A 109 4.33 -15.27 8.08
N ASP A 110 4.59 -15.40 6.78
CA ASP A 110 5.87 -15.04 6.15
C ASP A 110 5.77 -13.74 5.31
N ASN A 111 4.82 -12.88 5.65
CA ASN A 111 4.50 -11.68 4.87
C ASN A 111 5.66 -10.70 4.80
N VAL A 112 6.44 -10.53 5.88
CA VAL A 112 7.61 -9.65 5.91
C VAL A 112 8.65 -10.08 4.88
N ASN A 113 9.06 -11.35 4.88
CA ASN A 113 10.08 -11.83 3.97
C ASN A 113 9.62 -11.77 2.52
N PHE A 114 8.33 -12.08 2.27
CA PHE A 114 7.73 -11.92 0.96
C PHE A 114 7.79 -10.46 0.48
N LEU A 115 7.34 -9.51 1.30
CA LEU A 115 7.30 -8.09 0.96
C LEU A 115 8.71 -7.52 0.73
N LEU A 116 9.67 -7.83 1.61
CA LEU A 116 11.06 -7.40 1.46
C LEU A 116 11.74 -8.02 0.22
N GLY A 117 11.29 -9.20 -0.22
CA GLY A 117 11.76 -9.86 -1.43
C GLY A 117 11.10 -9.37 -2.71
N LEU A 118 9.91 -8.77 -2.63
CA LEU A 118 9.05 -8.47 -3.78
C LEU A 118 9.72 -7.55 -4.81
N HIS A 119 10.42 -6.52 -4.35
CA HIS A 119 11.02 -5.49 -5.19
C HIS A 119 12.53 -5.63 -5.36
N ARG A 120 13.12 -6.67 -4.77
CA ARG A 120 14.52 -7.01 -5.05
C ARG A 120 14.58 -7.49 -6.49
N HIS A 121 15.14 -6.67 -7.36
CA HIS A 121 15.41 -7.09 -8.73
C HIS A 121 16.31 -8.33 -8.68
N ASP A 122 15.80 -9.46 -9.17
CA ASP A 122 16.65 -10.55 -9.60
C ASP A 122 17.47 -10.01 -10.78
N ASN A 123 18.72 -9.65 -10.52
CA ASN A 123 19.70 -9.17 -11.50
C ASN A 123 20.07 -10.22 -12.57
N LYS A 124 19.19 -11.19 -12.86
CA LYS A 124 19.48 -12.36 -13.70
C LYS A 124 19.01 -12.25 -15.15
N SER A 125 18.43 -11.14 -15.60
CA SER A 125 17.88 -11.05 -16.96
C SER A 125 18.17 -9.74 -17.68
N GLN A 126 19.43 -9.27 -17.68
CA GLN A 126 19.95 -8.38 -18.74
C GLN A 126 21.39 -8.75 -19.13
N SER A 127 21.63 -10.03 -19.36
CA SER A 127 22.79 -10.50 -20.12
C SER A 127 22.30 -11.37 -21.28
N ASN A 128 21.51 -10.79 -22.18
CA ASN A 128 21.30 -11.39 -23.49
C ASN A 128 21.40 -10.33 -24.58
N ASP A 129 22.55 -10.40 -25.24
CA ASP A 129 22.68 -10.30 -26.68
C ASP A 129 22.47 -8.93 -27.35
N ARG A 130 23.52 -8.10 -27.26
CA ARG A 130 23.80 -7.11 -28.30
C ARG A 130 25.21 -7.30 -28.86
N LYS A 131 25.49 -8.48 -29.43
CA LYS A 131 26.48 -8.57 -30.52
C LYS A 131 25.80 -8.21 -31.84
N SER A 132 25.58 -6.92 -32.06
CA SER A 132 25.21 -6.40 -33.39
C SER A 132 26.44 -5.79 -34.04
N THR A 133 27.31 -6.63 -34.60
CA THR A 133 28.35 -6.24 -35.57
C THR A 133 27.67 -5.64 -36.81
N ARG A 134 27.75 -4.32 -36.98
CA ARG A 134 27.42 -3.67 -38.26
C ARG A 134 28.63 -3.77 -39.19
N PRO A 135 28.49 -4.18 -40.45
CA PRO A 135 29.57 -4.10 -41.43
C PRO A 135 29.70 -2.64 -41.92
N ILE A 136 30.94 -2.15 -41.96
CA ILE A 136 31.30 -0.86 -42.56
C ILE A 136 31.31 -1.05 -44.08
N SER A 137 30.43 -0.35 -44.80
CA SER A 137 30.52 -0.23 -46.26
C SER A 137 31.23 1.09 -46.59
N THR A 138 32.46 0.99 -47.07
CA THR A 138 33.22 2.10 -47.65
C THR A 138 32.73 2.38 -49.07
N LYS A 139 32.54 3.67 -49.40
CA LYS A 139 32.57 4.19 -50.77
C LYS A 139 33.63 5.28 -50.83
#